data_AF-A0A183L7N6-F1
#
_entry.id   AF-A0A183L7N6-F1
#
_cell.length_a   1.000
_cell.length_b   1.000
_cell.length_c   1.000
_cell.angle_alpha   90.00
_cell.angle_beta   90.00
_cell.angle_gamma   90.00
#
_symmetry.space_group_name_H-M   'P 1'
#
loop_
_entity.id
_entity.type
_entity.pdbx_description
1 polymer ?
#
loop_
_entity_poly.entity_id
_entity_poly.type
_entity_poly.pdbx_seq_one_letter_code
_entity_poly.pdbx_strand_id
1 'polypeptide(L)' 'MKQRADPVYSQPLHVGGLSWRLKVYPDGNGVVRGNYLSVFLELSAGLLEASK' A
#
# COMPACT_ATOMS: atom_id res chain seq x y z
N MET A 1 -19.25 9.25 -15.35
CA MET A 1 -18.76 8.05 -14.64
C MET A 1 -17.37 8.39 -14.10
N LYS A 2 -17.19 8.57 -12.78
CA LYS A 2 -15.87 8.90 -12.21
C LYS A 2 -14.92 7.74 -12.50
N GLN A 3 -13.81 8.00 -13.20
CA GLN A 3 -12.82 6.97 -13.48
C GLN A 3 -12.23 6.46 -12.16
N ARG A 4 -12.04 5.14 -12.09
CA ARG A 4 -11.43 4.47 -10.95
C ARG A 4 -9.98 4.98 -10.84
N ALA A 5 -9.66 5.71 -9.78
CA ALA A 5 -8.27 6.05 -9.51
C ALA A 5 -7.52 4.78 -9.08
N ASP A 6 -6.39 4.50 -9.73
CA ASP A 6 -5.48 3.45 -9.31
C ASP A 6 -4.87 3.79 -7.93
N PRO A 7 -4.54 2.78 -7.11
CA PRO A 7 -3.86 3.03 -5.86
C PRO A 7 -2.49 3.65 -6.12
N VAL A 8 -2.13 4.63 -5.30
CA VAL A 8 -0.80 5.24 -5.27
C VAL A 8 0.02 4.63 -4.14
N TYR A 9 1.33 4.57 -4.33
CA TYR A 9 2.26 3.94 -3.40
C TYR A 9 3.32 4.94 -2.94
N SER A 10 3.66 4.90 -1.65
CA SER A 10 4.82 5.65 -1.15
C SER A 10 6.11 5.00 -1.61
N GLN A 11 7.22 5.73 -1.41
CA GLN A 11 8.53 5.09 -1.41
C GLN A 11 8.62 4.03 -0.30
N PRO A 12 9.46 2.99 -0.47
CA PRO A 12 9.64 1.96 0.55
C PRO A 12 10.31 2.51 1.81
N LEU A 13 9.82 2.06 2.96
CA LEU A 13 10.37 2.29 4.29
C LEU A 13 11.02 0.99 4.79
N HIS A 14 12.31 1.03 5.05
CA HIS A 14 13.08 -0.13 5.51
C HIS A 14 13.24 -0.10 7.02
N VAL A 15 12.59 -1.04 7.71
CA VAL A 15 12.62 -1.15 9.18
C VAL A 15 12.64 -2.62 9.59
N GLY A 16 13.59 -3.01 10.44
CA GLY A 16 13.70 -4.38 10.96
C GLY A 16 14.00 -5.44 9.90
N GLY A 17 14.72 -5.08 8.82
CA GLY A 17 15.00 -6.00 7.69
C GLY A 17 13.82 -6.21 6.74
N LEU A 18 12.71 -5.49 6.95
CA LEU A 18 11.50 -5.56 6.15
C LEU A 18 11.35 -4.29 5.30
N SER A 19 10.79 -4.42 4.11
CA SER A 19 10.48 -3.30 3.23
C SER A 19 8.98 -3.05 3.21
N TRP A 20 8.55 -1.96 3.85
CA TRP A 20 7.15 -1.55 3.96
C TRP A 20 6.83 -0.42 2.99
N ARG A 21 5.57 -0.25 2.61
CA ARG A 21 5.10 0.96 1.90
C ARG A 21 3.66 1.29 2.25
N LEU A 22 3.29 2.55 2.12
CA LEU A 22 1.89 2.94 2.14
C LEU A 22 1.27 2.66 0.77
N LYS A 23 0.05 2.11 0.79
CA LYS A 23 -0.83 1.94 -0.37
C LYS A 23 -2.09 2.75 -0.14
N VAL A 24 -2.32 3.74 -0.98
CA VAL A 24 -3.39 4.72 -0.80
C VAL A 24 -4.35 4.64 -1.98
N TYR A 25 -5.64 4.54 -1.68
CA TYR A 25 -6.71 4.70 -2.65
C TYR A 25 -7.35 6.07 -2.45
N PRO A 26 -7.04 7.08 -3.29
CA PRO A 26 -7.54 8.45 -3.12
C PRO A 26 -9.07 8.53 -3.10
N ASP A 27 -9.72 7.65 -3.86
CA ASP A 27 -11.16 7.53 -3.97
C ASP A 27 -11.73 6.38 -3.11
N GLY A 28 -10.97 5.89 -2.15
CA GLY A 28 -11.39 4.81 -1.25
C GLY A 28 -11.36 3.41 -1.86
N ASN A 29 -11.56 2.41 -1.00
CA ASN A 29 -11.54 1.00 -1.36
C ASN A 29 -12.81 0.26 -0.91
N GLY A 30 -13.25 -0.74 -1.67
CA GLY A 30 -14.44 -1.53 -1.35
C GLY A 30 -15.72 -0.70 -1.19
N VAL A 31 -16.46 -0.94 -0.10
CA VAL A 31 -17.78 -0.33 0.19
C VAL A 31 -17.72 1.17 0.51
N VAL A 32 -16.54 1.69 0.86
CA VAL A 32 -16.35 3.12 1.18
C VAL A 32 -15.84 3.94 -0.01
N ARG A 33 -15.74 3.33 -1.19
CA ARG A 33 -15.29 4.00 -2.42
C ARG A 33 -16.18 5.22 -2.74
N GLY A 34 -15.55 6.31 -3.18
CA GLY A 34 -16.21 7.57 -3.56
C GLY A 34 -16.48 8.52 -2.39
N ASN A 35 -16.34 8.04 -1.15
CA ASN A 35 -16.72 8.78 0.05
C ASN A 35 -15.53 9.11 0.96
N TYR A 36 -14.53 8.21 1.02
CA TYR A 36 -13.42 8.32 1.95
C TYR A 36 -12.10 7.95 1.31
N LEU A 37 -11.01 8.50 1.82
CA LEU A 37 -9.65 8.02 1.58
C LEU A 37 -9.47 6.64 2.24
N SER A 38 -8.82 5.69 1.56
CA SER A 38 -8.39 4.44 2.20
C SER A 38 -6.87 4.32 2.15
N VAL A 39 -6.24 4.11 3.31
CA VAL A 39 -4.79 3.99 3.46
C VAL A 39 -4.46 2.64 4.10
N PHE A 40 -3.49 1.93 3.53
CA PHE A 40 -3.03 0.64 4.01
C PHE A 40 -1.51 0.67 4.19
N LEU A 41 -1.00 -0.09 5.16
CA LEU A 41 0.41 -0.45 5.25
C LEU A 41 0.62 -1.81 4.58
N GLU A 42 1.54 -1.87 3.63
CA GLU A 42 1.84 -3.06 2.84
C GLU A 42 3.28 -3.52 3.09
N LEU A 43 3.46 -4.81 3.40
CA LEU A 43 4.78 -5.45 3.38
C LEU A 43 5.12 -5.81 1.93
N SER A 44 6.09 -5.11 1.35
CA SER A 44 6.48 -5.28 -0.06
C SER A 44 7.63 -6.28 -0.26
N ALA A 45 8.49 -6.46 0.75
CA ALA A 45 9.49 -7.52 0.80
C ALA A 45 9.80 -7.89 2.26
N GLY A 46 9.96 -9.19 2.53
CA GLY A 46 10.39 -9.71 3.82
C GLY A 46 11.91 -9.76 3.96
N LEU A 47 12.37 -10.19 5.14
CA LEU A 47 13.77 -10.59 5.34
C LEU A 47 14.11 -11.61 4.26
N LEU A 48 15.09 -11.28 3.43
CA LEU A 48 15.87 -12.27 2.70
C LEU A 48 16.54 -13.12 3.77
N GLU A 49 15.83 -14.13 4.27
CA GLU A 49 16.49 -15.27 4.88
C GLU A 49 17.43 -15.77 3.78
N ALA A 50 18.72 -15.54 3.97
CA ALA A 50 19.76 -16.23 3.27
C ALA A 50 19.63 -17.71 3.67
N SER A 51 18.65 -18.38 3.08
CA SER A 51 18.55 -19.84 3.07
C SER A 51 19.76 -20.30 2.27
N LYS A 52 20.82 -20.60 3.00
CA LYS A 52 21.91 -21.45 2.55
C LYS A 52 22.18 -22.50 3.62
#